data_AF-A0A936KWU3-F1
#
_entry.id   AF-A0A936KWU3-F1
#
_cell.length_a   1.000
_cell.length_b   1.000
_cell.length_c   1.000
_cell.angle_alpha   90.00
_cell.angle_beta   90.00
_cell.angle_gamma   90.00
#
_symmetry.space_group_name_H-M   'P 1'
#
loop_
_entity.id
_entity.type
_entity.pdbx_description
1 polymer ?
#
loop_
_entity_poly.entity_id
_entity_poly.type
_entity_poly.pdbx_seq_one_letter_code
_entity_poly.pdbx_strand_id
1 'polypeptide(L)'
;MKQWLSKKEIISQKNSEINELLIKAEEAGKLKGETFLQSQKDKLDAELKNNKIILDKIASYQQEIALLHIENWYKVEKAKAESIIDKPKFVDIFWKQKDAIDSIEYCFRNGSVSDNELLYFENGHLSKGKWNFDVPNNEIKIDLLSNNIEYVIVEVKETRLRLKDKETNEILNFEKV
;
A
#
# COMPACT_ATOMS: atom_id res chain seq x y z
N MET A 1 1.05 43.25 -91.98
CA MET A 1 0.49 44.14 -90.92
C MET A 1 -0.65 43.48 -90.13
N LYS A 2 -1.75 42.99 -90.77
CA LYS A 2 -2.86 42.29 -90.08
C LYS A 2 -2.45 41.08 -89.21
N GLN A 3 -1.55 40.22 -89.73
CA GLN A 3 -1.04 39.06 -88.98
C GLN A 3 -0.26 39.44 -87.70
N TRP A 4 0.39 40.60 -87.69
CA TRP A 4 1.17 41.07 -86.54
C TRP A 4 0.27 41.63 -85.44
N LEU A 5 -0.77 42.37 -85.83
CA LEU A 5 -1.81 42.86 -84.91
C LEU A 5 -2.55 41.71 -84.22
N SER A 6 -2.97 40.70 -84.99
CA SER A 6 -3.63 39.50 -84.45
C SER A 6 -2.73 38.73 -83.46
N LYS A 7 -1.43 38.57 -83.78
CA LYS A 7 -0.47 37.96 -82.85
C LYS A 7 -0.32 38.77 -81.56
N LYS A 8 -0.32 40.11 -81.65
CA LYS A 8 -0.21 41.00 -80.49
C LYS A 8 -1.43 40.88 -79.56
N GLU A 9 -2.63 40.78 -80.12
CA GLU A 9 -3.86 40.54 -79.35
C GLU A 9 -3.84 39.20 -78.61
N ILE A 10 -3.44 38.12 -79.29
CA ILE A 10 -3.32 36.79 -78.68
C ILE A 10 -2.32 36.81 -77.52
N ILE A 11 -1.16 37.47 -77.70
CA ILE A 11 -0.16 37.63 -76.63
C ILE A 11 -0.73 38.42 -75.46
N SER A 12 -1.46 39.51 -75.72
CA SER A 12 -2.10 40.31 -74.67
C SER A 12 -3.12 39.51 -73.87
N GLN A 13 -3.95 38.72 -74.54
CA GLN A 13 -4.96 37.88 -73.90
C GLN A 13 -4.29 36.78 -73.05
N LYS A 14 -3.24 36.13 -73.57
CA LYS A 14 -2.48 35.13 -72.82
C LYS A 14 -1.76 35.72 -71.61
N ASN A 15 -1.22 36.94 -71.71
CA ASN A 15 -0.62 37.62 -70.57
C ASN A 15 -1.65 37.94 -69.48
N SER A 16 -2.87 38.31 -69.85
CA SER A 16 -3.97 38.52 -68.89
C SER A 16 -4.34 37.22 -68.18
N GLU A 17 -4.51 36.13 -68.93
CA GLU A 17 -4.79 34.80 -68.37
C GLU A 17 -3.68 34.34 -67.40
N ILE A 18 -2.41 34.54 -67.76
CA ILE A 18 -1.26 34.21 -66.90
C ILE A 18 -1.30 35.03 -65.61
N ASN A 19 -1.58 36.33 -65.68
CA ASN A 19 -1.68 37.17 -64.48
C ASN A 19 -2.81 36.71 -63.55
N GLU A 20 -3.99 36.38 -64.08
CA GLU A 20 -5.08 35.85 -63.26
C GLU A 20 -4.71 34.53 -62.59
N LEU A 21 -4.02 33.64 -63.31
CA LEU A 21 -3.55 32.37 -62.74
C LEU A 21 -2.50 32.58 -61.65
N LEU A 22 -1.60 33.56 -61.81
CA LEU A 22 -0.60 33.92 -60.81
C LEU A 22 -1.26 34.43 -59.52
N ILE A 23 -2.26 35.31 -59.63
CA ILE A 23 -3.02 35.82 -58.48
C ILE A 23 -3.71 34.68 -57.73
N LYS A 24 -4.42 33.81 -58.46
CA LYS A 24 -5.09 32.63 -57.87
C LYS A 24 -4.10 31.67 -57.21
N ALA A 25 -2.93 31.46 -57.80
CA ALA A 25 -1.88 30.62 -57.23
C ALA A 25 -1.33 31.22 -55.93
N GLU A 26 -1.17 32.55 -55.86
CA GLU A 26 -0.73 33.24 -54.64
C GLU A 26 -1.78 33.14 -53.53
N GLU A 27 -3.05 33.40 -53.84
CA GLU A 27 -4.17 33.27 -52.89
C GLU A 27 -4.30 31.84 -52.37
N ALA A 28 -4.21 30.84 -53.25
CA ALA A 28 -4.22 29.43 -52.86
C ALA A 28 -3.02 29.07 -51.98
N GLY A 29 -1.85 29.66 -52.26
CA GLY A 29 -0.65 29.51 -51.42
C GLY A 29 -0.85 30.05 -50.01
N LYS A 30 -1.44 31.24 -49.87
CA LYS A 30 -1.76 31.86 -48.57
C LYS A 30 -2.78 31.04 -47.78
N LEU A 31 -3.90 30.68 -48.41
CA LEU A 31 -4.94 29.84 -47.81
C LEU A 31 -4.40 28.49 -47.34
N LYS A 32 -3.54 27.86 -48.14
CA LYS A 32 -2.88 26.59 -47.78
C LYS A 32 -1.94 26.76 -46.57
N GLY A 33 -1.20 27.86 -46.51
CA GLY A 33 -0.36 28.19 -45.36
C GLY A 33 -1.17 28.38 -44.08
N GLU A 34 -2.25 29.15 -44.15
CA GLU A 34 -3.14 29.41 -43.01
C GLU A 34 -3.83 28.14 -42.51
N THR A 35 -4.38 27.33 -43.42
CA THR A 35 -5.00 26.04 -43.04
C THR A 35 -4.01 25.07 -42.43
N PHE A 36 -2.76 25.03 -42.93
CA PHE A 36 -1.71 24.22 -42.31
C PHE A 36 -1.39 24.67 -40.89
N LEU A 37 -1.19 25.98 -40.68
CA LEU A 37 -0.91 26.54 -39.36
C LEU A 37 -2.05 26.29 -38.38
N GLN A 38 -3.30 26.46 -38.82
CA GLN A 38 -4.47 26.19 -38.00
C GLN A 38 -4.57 24.71 -37.61
N SER A 39 -4.37 23.79 -38.56
CA SER A 39 -4.37 22.35 -38.27
C SER A 39 -3.30 21.95 -37.26
N GLN A 40 -2.10 22.55 -37.35
CA GLN A 40 -1.02 22.30 -36.40
C GLN A 40 -1.37 22.84 -35.00
N LYS A 41 -2.01 24.01 -34.93
CA LYS A 41 -2.49 24.58 -33.66
C LYS A 41 -3.56 23.70 -33.03
N ASP A 42 -4.56 23.26 -33.79
CA ASP A 42 -5.64 22.42 -33.28
C ASP A 42 -5.10 21.09 -32.74
N LYS A 43 -4.10 20.51 -33.42
CA LYS A 43 -3.40 19.31 -32.95
C LYS A 43 -2.69 19.56 -31.62
N LEU A 44 -1.95 20.68 -31.52
CA LEU A 44 -1.22 21.04 -30.31
C LEU A 44 -2.18 21.28 -29.13
N ASP A 45 -3.30 21.97 -29.38
CA ASP A 45 -4.32 22.26 -28.36
C ASP A 45 -4.99 20.97 -27.87
N ALA A 46 -5.27 20.02 -28.78
CA ALA A 46 -5.79 18.70 -28.42
C ALA A 46 -4.79 17.88 -27.59
N GLU A 47 -3.52 17.85 -27.98
CA GLU A 47 -2.46 17.17 -27.23
C GLU A 47 -2.28 17.79 -25.83
N LEU A 48 -2.28 19.12 -25.74
CA LEU A 48 -2.14 19.83 -24.47
C LEU A 48 -3.33 19.56 -23.54
N LYS A 49 -4.56 19.54 -24.08
CA LYS A 49 -5.76 19.17 -23.32
C LYS A 49 -5.68 17.73 -22.80
N ASN A 50 -5.26 16.78 -23.63
CA ASN A 50 -5.10 15.39 -23.22
C ASN A 50 -4.03 15.23 -22.14
N ASN A 51 -2.89 15.89 -22.29
CA ASN A 51 -1.81 15.86 -21.31
C ASN A 51 -2.27 16.39 -19.95
N LYS A 52 -3.05 17.48 -19.94
CA LYS A 52 -3.63 18.02 -18.71
C LYS A 52 -4.53 17.01 -18.01
N ILE A 53 -5.43 16.35 -18.75
CA ILE A 53 -6.32 15.31 -18.20
C ILE A 53 -5.52 14.15 -17.59
N ILE A 54 -4.44 13.72 -18.25
CA ILE A 54 -3.57 12.65 -17.75
C ILE A 54 -2.88 13.08 -16.44
N LEU A 55 -2.33 14.29 -16.39
CA LEU A 55 -1.67 14.83 -15.21
C LEU A 55 -2.64 14.96 -14.03
N ASP A 56 -3.87 15.44 -14.27
CA ASP A 56 -4.90 15.56 -13.23
C ASP A 56 -5.28 14.18 -12.65
N LYS A 57 -5.35 13.15 -13.50
CA LYS A 57 -5.58 11.77 -13.04
C LYS A 57 -4.42 11.21 -12.24
N ILE A 58 -3.17 11.43 -12.69
CA ILE A 58 -1.97 11.00 -11.96
C ILE A 58 -1.94 11.66 -10.58
N ALA A 59 -2.20 12.96 -10.49
CA ALA A 59 -2.24 13.68 -9.23
C ALA A 59 -3.31 13.12 -8.28
N SER A 60 -4.50 12.81 -8.81
CA SER A 60 -5.60 12.21 -8.04
C SER A 60 -5.21 10.84 -7.45
N TYR A 61 -4.59 9.97 -8.26
CA TYR A 61 -4.14 8.65 -7.78
C TYR A 61 -2.98 8.76 -6.78
N GLN A 62 -2.04 9.69 -7.00
CA GLN A 62 -0.96 9.94 -6.05
C GLN A 62 -1.49 10.42 -4.70
N GLN A 63 -2.53 11.27 -4.70
CA GLN A 63 -3.20 11.70 -3.47
C GLN A 63 -3.84 10.52 -2.74
N GLU A 64 -4.57 9.66 -3.44
CA GLU A 64 -5.22 8.49 -2.84
C GLU A 64 -4.21 7.53 -2.20
N ILE A 65 -3.11 7.24 -2.91
CA ILE A 65 -2.03 6.40 -2.38
C ILE A 65 -1.38 7.04 -1.14
N ALA A 66 -1.14 8.35 -1.17
CA ALA A 66 -0.56 9.06 -0.04
C ALA A 66 -1.47 8.99 1.21
N LEU A 67 -2.78 9.12 1.04
CA LEU A 67 -3.75 8.97 2.12
C LEU A 67 -3.71 7.56 2.71
N LEU A 68 -3.71 6.51 1.86
CA LEU A 68 -3.58 5.12 2.31
C LEU A 68 -2.27 4.88 3.08
N HIS A 69 -1.17 5.46 2.63
CA HIS A 69 0.12 5.38 3.33
C HIS A 69 0.06 6.04 4.71
N ILE A 70 -0.56 7.22 4.82
CA ILE A 70 -0.74 7.91 6.11
C ILE A 70 -1.59 7.06 7.05
N GLU A 71 -2.70 6.50 6.58
CA GLU A 71 -3.57 5.64 7.38
C GLU A 71 -2.84 4.38 7.87
N ASN A 72 -2.10 3.70 6.99
CA ASN A 72 -1.35 2.51 7.35
C ASN A 72 -0.22 2.83 8.33
N TRP A 73 0.50 3.93 8.12
CA TRP A 73 1.52 4.39 9.05
C TRP A 73 0.91 4.68 10.43
N TYR A 74 -0.24 5.37 10.48
CA TYR A 74 -0.94 5.64 11.73
C TYR A 74 -1.40 4.36 12.43
N LYS A 75 -1.96 3.38 11.70
CA LYS A 75 -2.33 2.07 12.27
C LYS A 75 -1.13 1.36 12.88
N VAL A 76 0.00 1.35 12.18
CA VAL A 76 1.24 0.72 12.66
C VAL A 76 1.78 1.46 13.89
N GLU A 77 1.84 2.78 13.88
CA GLU A 77 2.33 3.52 15.05
C GLU A 77 1.37 3.47 16.24
N LYS A 78 0.06 3.47 15.99
CA LYS A 78 -0.92 3.24 17.03
C LYS A 78 -0.74 1.86 17.65
N ALA A 79 -0.59 0.80 16.85
CA ALA A 79 -0.33 -0.55 17.34
C ALA A 79 1.00 -0.64 18.11
N LYS A 80 2.05 0.08 17.67
CA LYS A 80 3.31 0.17 18.42
C LYS A 80 3.12 0.89 19.75
N ALA A 81 2.46 2.04 19.76
CA ALA A 81 2.14 2.79 20.98
C ALA A 81 1.27 1.97 21.94
N GLU A 82 0.29 1.23 21.43
CA GLU A 82 -0.53 0.30 22.20
C GLU A 82 0.31 -0.90 22.69
N SER A 83 1.29 -1.37 21.93
CA SER A 83 2.23 -2.40 22.40
C SER A 83 3.24 -1.89 23.44
N ILE A 84 3.41 -0.57 23.58
CA ILE A 84 4.19 0.04 24.67
C ILE A 84 3.38 0.06 25.97
N ILE A 85 2.06 -0.17 25.91
CA ILE A 85 1.23 -0.46 27.08
C ILE A 85 1.58 -1.88 27.56
N ASP A 86 2.55 -1.94 28.46
CA ASP A 86 3.00 -3.10 29.25
C ASP A 86 2.97 -4.43 28.48
N LYS A 87 3.95 -4.64 27.59
CA LYS A 87 4.31 -6.01 27.23
C LYS A 87 4.56 -6.77 28.52
N PRO A 88 3.83 -7.86 28.79
CA PRO A 88 4.04 -8.60 30.02
C PRO A 88 5.48 -9.11 30.05
N LYS A 89 6.17 -8.94 31.18
CA LYS A 89 7.62 -9.24 31.32
C LYS A 89 8.00 -10.71 31.05
N PHE A 90 7.02 -11.57 30.82
CA PHE A 90 7.19 -13.00 30.54
C PHE A 90 7.11 -13.38 29.05
N VAL A 91 6.77 -12.43 28.17
CA VAL A 91 6.70 -12.65 26.72
C VAL A 91 8.11 -12.80 26.12
N ASP A 92 8.23 -13.62 25.07
CA ASP A 92 9.47 -13.95 24.35
C ASP A 92 10.56 -14.59 25.25
N ILE A 93 10.15 -15.24 26.34
CA ILE A 93 11.00 -16.00 27.26
C ILE A 93 10.52 -17.46 27.29
N PHE A 94 11.47 -18.40 27.37
CA PHE A 94 11.16 -19.80 27.63
C PHE A 94 11.00 -20.02 29.14
N TRP A 95 9.86 -20.59 29.50
CA TRP A 95 9.47 -20.88 30.87
C TRP A 95 9.33 -22.39 31.05
N LYS A 96 10.21 -22.98 31.85
CA LYS A 96 10.17 -24.39 32.19
C LYS A 96 9.31 -24.62 33.43
N GLN A 97 8.35 -25.52 33.33
CA GLN A 97 7.50 -25.88 34.46
C GLN A 97 8.30 -26.63 35.52
N LYS A 98 8.15 -26.21 36.78
CA LYS A 98 8.63 -26.94 37.94
C LYS A 98 7.61 -27.97 38.38
N ASP A 99 8.12 -29.06 38.93
CA ASP A 99 7.33 -30.11 39.56
C ASP A 99 6.50 -30.97 38.59
N ALA A 100 6.66 -30.78 37.27
CA ALA A 100 6.16 -31.71 36.26
C ALA A 100 7.07 -32.95 36.15
N ILE A 101 6.46 -34.12 35.92
CA ILE A 101 7.18 -35.37 35.64
C ILE A 101 7.91 -35.26 34.30
N ASP A 102 7.25 -34.63 33.33
CA ASP A 102 7.75 -34.38 31.99
C ASP A 102 8.51 -33.04 31.90
N SER A 103 9.44 -32.94 30.96
CA SER A 103 10.12 -31.68 30.69
C SER A 103 9.22 -30.79 29.83
N ILE A 104 8.44 -29.94 30.50
CA ILE A 104 7.48 -29.04 29.87
C ILE A 104 8.01 -27.60 29.83
N GLU A 105 7.99 -26.98 28.64
CA GLU A 105 8.39 -25.59 28.43
C GLU A 105 7.35 -24.81 27.63
N TYR A 106 7.13 -23.56 28.02
CA TYR A 106 6.21 -22.63 27.37
C TYR A 106 6.97 -21.39 26.89
N CYS A 107 6.68 -20.93 25.67
CA CYS A 107 7.16 -19.65 25.17
C CYS A 107 5.98 -18.85 24.60
N PHE A 108 5.59 -17.81 25.33
CA PHE A 108 4.53 -16.88 24.95
C PHE A 108 5.10 -15.85 23.98
N ARG A 109 4.72 -15.89 22.70
CA ARG A 109 5.18 -14.95 21.69
C ARG A 109 4.05 -14.02 21.29
N ASN A 110 4.31 -12.72 21.28
CA ASN A 110 3.38 -11.78 20.65
C ASN A 110 3.42 -12.00 19.14
N GLY A 111 2.31 -12.49 18.59
CA GLY A 111 2.17 -12.70 17.16
C GLY A 111 1.68 -11.45 16.44
N SER A 112 1.41 -11.58 15.13
CA SER A 112 0.83 -10.53 14.29
C SER A 112 -0.48 -9.97 14.88
N VAL A 113 -0.94 -8.83 14.34
CA VAL A 113 -2.11 -8.00 14.70
C VAL A 113 -3.42 -8.75 15.04
N SER A 114 -3.52 -10.06 14.77
CA SER A 114 -4.72 -10.88 14.98
C SER A 114 -4.60 -12.03 15.99
N ASP A 115 -3.41 -12.55 16.31
CA ASP A 115 -3.27 -13.74 17.19
C ASP A 115 -1.86 -13.82 17.83
N ASN A 116 -1.76 -14.11 19.14
CA ASN A 116 -0.48 -14.44 19.77
C ASN A 116 -0.17 -15.95 19.67
N GLU A 117 1.10 -16.29 19.45
CA GLU A 117 1.57 -17.67 19.28
C GLU A 117 2.11 -18.21 20.60
N LEU A 118 1.66 -19.41 21.00
CA LEU A 118 2.25 -20.17 22.09
C LEU A 118 3.09 -21.31 21.51
N LEU A 119 4.36 -21.37 21.88
CA LEU A 119 5.14 -22.60 21.69
C LEU A 119 5.08 -23.43 22.97
N TYR A 120 4.72 -24.69 22.82
CA TYR A 120 4.68 -25.67 23.88
C TYR A 120 5.62 -26.82 23.55
N PHE A 121 6.57 -27.09 24.43
CA PHE A 121 7.47 -28.22 24.30
C PHE A 121 7.20 -29.21 25.42
N GLU A 122 6.99 -30.47 25.06
CA GLU A 122 6.82 -31.56 26.01
C GLU A 122 7.80 -32.67 25.62
N ASN A 123 8.77 -32.93 26.49
CA ASN A 123 9.83 -33.94 26.25
C ASN A 123 10.53 -33.78 24.88
N GLY A 124 10.71 -32.53 24.44
CA GLY A 124 11.34 -32.18 23.16
C GLY A 124 10.40 -32.16 21.94
N HIS A 125 9.13 -32.53 22.11
CA HIS A 125 8.11 -32.41 21.06
C HIS A 125 7.48 -31.02 21.06
N LEU A 126 7.59 -30.32 19.93
CA LEU A 126 6.99 -29.00 19.75
C LEU A 126 5.54 -29.10 19.29
N SER A 127 4.64 -28.47 20.05
CA SER A 127 3.29 -28.12 19.63
C SER A 127 3.12 -26.61 19.58
N LYS A 128 2.19 -26.15 18.74
CA LYS A 128 1.82 -24.73 18.63
C LYS A 128 0.41 -24.54 19.13
N GLY A 129 0.22 -23.53 19.97
CA GLY A 129 -1.08 -23.09 20.46
C GLY A 129 -1.28 -21.60 20.21
N LYS A 130 -2.41 -21.08 20.69
CA LYS A 130 -2.68 -19.65 20.75
C LYS A 130 -2.75 -19.20 22.20
N TRP A 131 -2.45 -17.94 22.46
CA TRP A 131 -2.67 -17.36 23.77
C TRP A 131 -3.18 -15.91 23.68
N ASN A 132 -3.86 -15.45 24.72
CA ASN A 132 -4.32 -14.07 24.84
C ASN A 132 -4.09 -13.57 26.26
N PHE A 133 -3.71 -12.30 26.40
CA PHE A 133 -3.53 -11.63 27.69
C PHE A 133 -4.63 -10.61 27.92
N ASP A 134 -5.35 -10.75 29.03
CA ASP A 134 -6.35 -9.81 29.48
C ASP A 134 -5.75 -8.85 30.52
N VAL A 135 -5.34 -7.67 30.04
CA VAL A 135 -4.61 -6.66 30.84
C VAL A 135 -5.37 -6.24 32.12
N PRO A 136 -6.68 -5.90 32.10
CA PRO A 136 -7.43 -5.51 33.29
C PRO A 136 -7.43 -6.53 34.42
N ASN A 137 -7.48 -7.83 34.10
CA ASN A 137 -7.63 -8.90 35.07
C ASN A 137 -6.32 -9.66 35.35
N ASN A 138 -5.25 -9.33 34.62
CA ASN A 138 -3.96 -10.02 34.67
C ASN A 138 -4.13 -11.54 34.39
N GLU A 139 -4.95 -11.87 33.40
CA GLU A 139 -5.31 -13.24 33.03
C GLU A 139 -4.68 -13.64 31.71
N ILE A 140 -4.29 -14.91 31.59
CA ILE A 140 -3.82 -15.52 30.35
C ILE A 140 -4.82 -16.60 29.95
N LYS A 141 -5.28 -16.55 28.71
CA LYS A 141 -6.04 -17.65 28.09
C LYS A 141 -5.12 -18.41 27.15
N ILE A 142 -5.04 -19.72 27.30
CA ILE A 142 -4.24 -20.61 26.46
C ILE A 142 -5.19 -21.54 25.71
N ASP A 143 -5.03 -21.62 24.40
CA ASP A 143 -5.65 -22.61 23.54
C ASP A 143 -4.56 -23.53 22.99
N LEU A 144 -4.51 -24.76 23.50
CA LEU A 144 -3.48 -25.74 23.19
C LEU A 144 -4.11 -27.13 23.11
N LEU A 145 -3.83 -27.87 22.03
CA LEU A 145 -4.31 -29.25 21.83
C LEU A 145 -5.84 -29.41 21.98
N SER A 146 -6.60 -28.42 21.50
CA SER A 146 -8.07 -28.35 21.63
C SER A 146 -8.60 -28.17 23.06
N ASN A 147 -7.71 -27.85 24.02
CA ASN A 147 -8.09 -27.45 25.37
C ASN A 147 -7.93 -25.94 25.52
N ASN A 148 -8.96 -25.30 26.06
CA ASN A 148 -8.93 -23.90 26.43
C ASN A 148 -8.81 -23.80 27.95
N ILE A 149 -7.74 -23.18 28.45
CA ILE A 149 -7.47 -23.05 29.87
C ILE A 149 -7.21 -21.58 30.18
N GLU A 150 -7.80 -21.09 31.27
CA GLU A 150 -7.60 -19.73 31.75
C GLU A 150 -6.78 -19.72 33.05
N TYR A 151 -5.74 -18.90 33.08
CA TYR A 151 -4.86 -18.72 34.21
C TYR A 151 -4.89 -17.28 34.71
N VAL A 152 -4.81 -17.08 36.02
CA VAL A 152 -4.49 -15.79 36.64
C VAL A 152 -3.00 -15.74 36.91
N ILE A 153 -2.35 -14.65 36.52
CA ILE A 153 -0.93 -14.44 36.82
C ILE A 153 -0.81 -14.04 38.29
N VAL A 154 -0.18 -14.91 39.08
CA VAL A 154 0.07 -14.68 40.51
C VAL A 154 1.36 -13.91 40.73
N GLU A 155 2.40 -14.21 39.94
CA GLU A 155 3.72 -13.58 40.08
C GLU A 155 4.47 -13.59 38.75
N VAL A 156 5.10 -12.46 38.41
CA VAL A 156 6.08 -12.35 37.31
C VAL A 156 7.31 -11.63 37.83
N LYS A 157 8.42 -12.35 37.91
CA LYS A 157 9.77 -11.85 38.21
C LYS A 157 10.71 -12.20 37.07
N GLU A 158 11.92 -11.66 37.10
CA GLU A 158 12.92 -11.85 36.05
C GLU A 158 13.25 -13.34 35.77
N THR A 159 13.18 -14.20 36.80
CA THR A 159 13.53 -15.62 36.71
C THR A 159 12.38 -16.56 37.04
N ARG A 160 11.22 -16.04 37.45
CA ARG A 160 10.09 -16.85 37.95
C ARG A 160 8.76 -16.35 37.43
N LEU A 161 7.91 -17.29 37.02
CA LEU A 161 6.53 -17.04 36.62
C LEU A 161 5.63 -18.00 37.39
N ARG A 162 4.51 -17.51 37.94
CA ARG A 162 3.52 -18.34 38.64
C ARG A 162 2.14 -18.07 38.08
N LEU A 163 1.51 -19.13 37.58
CA LEU A 163 0.18 -19.09 37.00
C LEU A 163 -0.76 -19.91 37.89
N LYS A 164 -1.94 -19.37 38.18
CA LYS A 164 -2.99 -20.08 38.90
C LYS A 164 -4.13 -20.41 37.96
N ASP A 165 -4.43 -21.69 37.80
CA ASP A 165 -5.57 -22.15 37.02
C ASP A 165 -6.89 -21.67 37.66
N LYS A 166 -7.80 -21.11 36.86
CA LYS A 166 -9.07 -20.55 37.36
C LYS A 166 -10.09 -21.62 37.74
N GLU A 167 -10.06 -22.78 37.11
CA GLU A 167 -10.99 -23.88 37.37
C GLU A 167 -10.53 -24.73 38.54
N THR A 168 -9.26 -25.15 38.52
CA THR A 168 -8.72 -26.10 39.52
C THR A 168 -8.10 -25.42 40.73
N ASN A 169 -7.82 -24.11 40.65
CA ASN A 169 -7.03 -23.35 41.63
C ASN A 169 -5.59 -23.86 41.82
N GLU A 170 -5.12 -24.76 40.96
CA GLU A 170 -3.75 -25.26 40.96
C GLU A 170 -2.77 -24.14 40.58
N ILE A 171 -1.57 -24.15 41.18
CA ILE A 171 -0.53 -23.17 40.88
C ILE A 171 0.60 -23.86 40.12
N LEU A 172 0.78 -23.46 38.87
CA LEU A 172 1.92 -23.83 38.05
C LEU A 172 3.08 -22.88 38.35
N ASN A 173 4.22 -23.44 38.72
CA ASN A 173 5.44 -22.69 38.96
C ASN A 173 6.39 -22.87 37.78
N PHE A 174 6.96 -21.77 37.29
CA PHE A 174 7.87 -21.79 36.16
C PHE A 174 9.19 -21.09 36.50
N GLU A 175 10.27 -21.58 35.90
CA GLU A 175 11.57 -20.93 35.87
C GLU A 175 11.99 -20.58 34.46
N LYS A 176 12.69 -19.44 34.35
CA LYS A 176 13.28 -19.00 33.09
C LYS A 176 14.41 -19.96 32.68
N VAL A 177 14.37 -20.39 31.41
CA VAL A 177 15.43 -21.17 30.75
C VAL A 177 16.55 -20.24 30.26
#